data_AF-A0A6L9IQP8-F1
#
_entry.id   AF-A0A6L9IQP8-F1
#
_cell.length_a   1.000
_cell.length_b   1.000
_cell.length_c   1.000
_cell.angle_alpha   90.00
_cell.angle_beta   90.00
_cell.angle_gamma   90.00
#
_symmetry.space_group_name_H-M   'P 1'
#
loop_
_entity.id
_entity.type
_entity.pdbx_description
1 polymer ?
#
loop_
_entity_poly.entity_id
_entity_poly.type
_entity_poly.pdbx_seq_one_letter_code
_entity_poly.pdbx_strand_id
1 'polypeptide(L)'
;MEHQLANDLVFSLAQTDDTFLGIGTVAAGNVALRSGRCPMFVDIRNPYGVSLCNYALQDVHTAPDELRLNLTADRMESGIMEWLLHEIRPRYNTTDWTQPPQPATNTTLELAVTPLSRTIGGHTAQGFSYQYTYHSDDIPVYK
;
A
#
# COMPACT_ATOMS: atom_id res chain seq x y z
N MET A 1 3.16 -16.96 0.87
CA MET A 1 2.57 -17.53 -0.36
C MET A 1 3.12 -16.77 -1.55
N GLU A 2 3.39 -17.44 -2.67
CA GLU A 2 3.88 -16.80 -3.89
C GLU A 2 2.73 -16.61 -4.88
N HIS A 3 2.73 -15.48 -5.58
CA HIS A 3 1.72 -15.09 -6.56
C HIS A 3 2.40 -14.87 -7.90
N GLN A 4 2.02 -15.67 -8.90
CA GLN A 4 2.61 -15.61 -10.23
C GLN A 4 1.67 -14.91 -11.20
N LEU A 5 2.21 -13.95 -11.95
CA LEU A 5 1.57 -13.29 -13.07
C LEU A 5 2.20 -13.75 -14.40
N ALA A 6 1.63 -13.29 -15.51
CA ALA A 6 2.22 -13.41 -16.83
C ALA A 6 3.57 -12.67 -16.91
N ASN A 7 4.35 -12.96 -17.94
CA ASN A 7 5.74 -12.50 -18.09
C ASN A 7 6.66 -12.96 -16.95
N ASP A 8 6.39 -14.14 -16.39
CA ASP A 8 7.20 -14.81 -15.36
C ASP A 8 7.41 -14.00 -14.07
N LEU A 9 6.52 -13.06 -13.78
CA LEU A 9 6.58 -12.27 -12.56
C LEU A 9 6.08 -13.06 -11.36
N VAL A 10 6.86 -13.08 -10.28
CA VAL A 10 6.51 -13.74 -9.03
C VAL A 10 6.65 -12.76 -7.87
N PHE A 11 5.60 -12.67 -7.07
CA PHE A 11 5.50 -11.81 -5.89
C PHE A 11 5.39 -12.66 -4.63
N SER A 12 6.10 -12.28 -3.57
CA SER A 12 5.74 -12.71 -2.22
C SER A 12 5.07 -11.57 -1.46
N LEU A 13 4.10 -11.95 -0.63
CA LEU A 13 3.44 -11.05 0.31
C LEU A 13 4.06 -11.22 1.69
N ALA A 14 4.46 -10.12 2.31
CA ALA A 14 5.03 -10.10 3.66
C ALA A 14 3.91 -9.81 4.66
N GLN A 15 3.76 -10.69 5.65
CA GLN A 15 2.74 -10.61 6.68
C GLN A 15 3.32 -11.07 8.02
N THR A 16 2.75 -10.56 9.11
CA THR A 16 3.00 -11.05 10.46
C THR A 16 1.67 -11.10 11.19
N ASP A 17 1.29 -12.30 11.64
CA ASP A 17 -0.05 -12.58 12.15
C ASP A 17 -1.12 -12.09 11.16
N ASP A 18 -2.01 -11.21 11.58
CA ASP A 18 -3.07 -10.63 10.75
C ASP A 18 -2.66 -9.31 10.06
N THR A 19 -1.42 -8.85 10.26
CA THR A 19 -0.94 -7.58 9.71
C THR A 19 -0.19 -7.80 8.38
N PHE A 20 -0.67 -7.13 7.35
CA PHE A 20 0.00 -6.99 6.07
C PHE A 20 1.13 -5.96 6.17
N LEU A 21 2.36 -6.40 5.87
CA LEU A 21 3.54 -5.56 5.91
C LEU A 21 3.92 -5.00 4.53
N GLY A 22 3.41 -5.60 3.45
CA GLY A 22 3.66 -5.14 2.08
C GLY A 22 4.04 -6.24 1.11
N ILE A 23 4.42 -5.81 -0.10
CA ILE A 23 5.03 -6.68 -1.11
C ILE A 23 6.48 -6.96 -0.71
N GLY A 24 6.80 -8.24 -0.52
CA GLY A 24 8.13 -8.72 -0.17
C GLY A 24 9.07 -8.80 -1.37
N THR A 25 9.41 -10.03 -1.76
CA THR A 25 10.25 -10.30 -2.94
C THR A 25 9.45 -10.09 -4.23
N VAL A 26 10.15 -9.63 -5.26
CA VAL A 26 9.64 -9.61 -6.63
C VAL A 26 10.72 -10.15 -7.55
N ALA A 27 10.36 -11.09 -8.42
CA ALA A 27 11.25 -11.66 -9.43
C ALA A 27 10.56 -11.69 -10.79
N ALA A 28 11.34 -11.60 -11.88
CA ALA A 28 10.93 -11.87 -13.25
C ALA A 28 11.79 -13.03 -13.78
N GLY A 29 11.20 -14.22 -13.91
CA GLY A 29 11.95 -15.45 -14.20
C GLY A 29 13.04 -15.70 -13.16
N ASN A 30 14.30 -15.75 -13.58
CA ASN A 30 15.46 -15.94 -12.70
C ASN A 30 16.09 -14.62 -12.20
N VAL A 31 15.50 -13.47 -12.52
CA VAL A 31 16.03 -12.15 -12.15
C VAL A 31 15.29 -11.61 -10.93
N ALA A 32 16.02 -11.36 -9.84
CA ALA A 32 15.46 -10.69 -8.67
C ALA A 32 15.31 -9.18 -8.95
N LEU A 33 14.07 -8.67 -8.90
CA LEU A 33 13.77 -7.25 -9.04
C LEU A 33 13.74 -6.53 -7.69
N ARG A 34 13.30 -7.22 -6.63
CA ARG A 34 13.26 -6.68 -5.26
C ARG A 34 13.54 -7.75 -4.22
N SER A 35 14.34 -7.40 -3.21
CA SER A 35 14.51 -8.21 -2.01
C SER A 35 13.37 -8.01 -1.00
N GLY A 36 12.94 -9.06 -0.31
CA GLY A 36 11.92 -8.97 0.74
C GLY A 36 12.38 -8.37 2.07
N ARG A 37 13.61 -7.86 2.18
CA ARG A 37 14.16 -7.30 3.44
C ARG A 37 13.44 -6.04 3.90
N CYS A 38 12.90 -5.26 2.97
CA CYS A 38 12.10 -4.08 3.23
C CYS A 38 10.84 -4.21 2.36
N PRO A 39 9.75 -4.78 2.89
CA PRO A 39 8.50 -4.87 2.15
C PRO A 39 8.04 -3.49 1.66
N MET A 40 7.49 -3.44 0.45
CA MET A 40 6.95 -2.21 -0.12
C MET A 40 5.49 -2.09 0.23
N PHE A 41 5.12 -0.99 0.88
CA PHE A 41 3.73 -0.65 1.14
C PHE A 41 3.54 0.86 1.18
N VAL A 42 2.29 1.31 1.09
CA VAL A 42 1.93 2.72 1.17
C VAL A 42 1.86 3.19 2.62
N ASP A 43 2.27 4.43 2.89
CA ASP A 43 1.95 5.16 4.13
C ASP A 43 0.87 6.18 3.79
N ILE A 44 -0.30 6.08 4.44
CA ILE A 44 -1.44 6.96 4.20
C ILE A 44 -1.66 7.81 5.46
N ARG A 45 -1.50 9.12 5.28
CA ARG A 45 -1.79 10.14 6.30
C ARG A 45 -2.56 11.27 5.68
N ASN A 46 -3.49 11.82 6.44
CA ASN A 46 -4.26 12.97 5.99
C ASN A 46 -3.78 14.29 6.62
N PRO A 47 -4.20 15.44 6.07
CA PRO A 47 -3.85 16.76 6.60
C PRO A 47 -4.38 17.05 8.01
N TYR A 48 -5.23 16.19 8.57
CA TYR A 48 -5.81 16.33 9.91
C TYR A 48 -5.03 15.59 10.99
N GLY A 49 -3.87 15.01 10.63
CA GLY A 49 -3.07 14.21 11.56
C GLY A 49 -3.73 12.87 11.85
N VAL A 50 -4.46 12.29 10.89
CA VAL A 50 -4.94 10.90 10.97
C VAL A 50 -4.04 10.05 10.09
N SER A 51 -3.51 8.97 10.66
CA SER A 51 -2.71 7.97 9.95
C SER A 51 -3.47 6.64 9.86
N LEU A 52 -3.30 5.92 8.76
CA LEU A 52 -3.77 4.54 8.65
C LEU A 52 -2.66 3.55 8.98
N CYS A 53 -3.00 2.54 9.78
CA CYS A 53 -2.07 1.53 10.27
C CYS A 53 -2.73 0.15 10.36
N ASN A 54 -1.98 -0.86 10.82
CA ASN A 54 -2.46 -2.24 11.03
C ASN A 54 -3.26 -2.78 9.84
N TYR A 55 -2.72 -2.61 8.63
CA TYR A 55 -3.41 -3.05 7.43
C TYR A 55 -3.61 -4.56 7.47
N ALA A 56 -4.83 -5.03 7.22
CA ALA A 56 -5.14 -6.43 7.17
C ALA A 56 -5.59 -6.80 5.76
N LEU A 57 -5.13 -7.96 5.29
CA LEU A 57 -5.48 -8.47 3.97
C LEU A 57 -6.84 -9.14 4.04
N GLN A 58 -7.83 -8.56 3.36
CA GLN A 58 -9.21 -9.06 3.36
C GLN A 58 -9.41 -10.10 2.25
N ASP A 59 -8.85 -9.85 1.07
CA ASP A 59 -8.98 -10.72 -0.09
C ASP A 59 -7.76 -10.61 -1.01
N VAL A 60 -7.46 -11.71 -1.70
CA VAL A 60 -6.39 -11.78 -2.70
C VAL A 60 -6.93 -12.47 -3.94
N HIS A 61 -6.94 -11.72 -5.02
CA HIS A 61 -7.19 -12.26 -6.35
C HIS A 61 -5.87 -12.36 -7.11
N THR A 62 -5.61 -13.52 -7.70
CA THR A 62 -4.43 -13.73 -8.56
C THR A 62 -4.89 -14.38 -9.86
N ALA A 63 -4.60 -13.69 -10.94
CA ALA A 63 -4.83 -14.12 -12.32
C ALA A 63 -3.55 -13.84 -13.14
N PRO A 64 -3.40 -14.42 -14.35
CA PRO A 64 -2.22 -14.17 -15.17
C PRO A 64 -1.99 -12.68 -15.48
N ASP A 65 -3.03 -11.87 -15.58
CA ASP A 65 -2.96 -10.45 -15.94
C ASP A 65 -3.05 -9.50 -14.74
N GLU A 66 -3.32 -10.00 -13.54
CA GLU A 66 -3.53 -9.14 -12.36
C GLU A 66 -3.26 -9.87 -11.03
N LEU A 67 -2.54 -9.19 -10.12
CA LEU A 67 -2.56 -9.46 -8.69
C LEU A 67 -3.32 -8.30 -8.03
N ARG A 68 -4.42 -8.61 -7.35
CA ARG A 68 -5.23 -7.63 -6.64
C ARG A 68 -5.34 -7.99 -5.17
N LEU A 69 -5.03 -7.02 -4.32
CA LEU A 69 -5.10 -7.14 -2.87
C LEU A 69 -6.16 -6.16 -2.36
N ASN A 70 -7.15 -6.66 -1.62
CA ASN A 70 -8.10 -5.81 -0.90
C ASN A 70 -7.69 -5.77 0.57
N LEU A 71 -7.57 -4.56 1.11
CA LEU A 71 -7.09 -4.33 2.47
C LEU A 71 -8.06 -3.48 3.28
N THR A 72 -8.17 -3.84 4.55
CA THR A 72 -8.73 -2.98 5.60
C THR A 72 -7.59 -2.36 6.42
N ALA A 73 -7.91 -1.35 7.22
CA ALA A 73 -6.93 -0.69 8.09
C ALA A 73 -7.57 -0.24 9.40
N ASP A 74 -6.73 0.03 10.39
CA ASP A 74 -7.06 0.88 11.52
C ASP A 74 -6.68 2.33 11.21
N ARG A 75 -7.31 3.26 11.93
CA ARG A 75 -6.92 4.66 12.00
C ARG A 75 -6.32 4.97 13.36
N MET A 76 -5.39 5.91 13.36
CA MET A 76 -4.79 6.47 14.56
C MET A 76 -4.73 8.00 14.43
N GLU A 77 -5.25 8.68 15.44
CA GLU A 77 -5.09 10.12 15.58
C GLU A 77 -3.66 10.40 16.06
N SER A 78 -2.86 11.07 15.24
CA SER A 78 -1.44 11.26 15.49
C SER A 78 -0.92 12.63 15.05
N GLY A 79 -0.36 13.35 16.02
CA GLY A 79 0.75 14.27 15.80
C GLY A 79 0.44 15.49 14.93
N ILE A 80 1.33 15.73 13.96
CA ILE A 80 1.35 16.94 13.14
C ILE A 80 0.27 16.84 12.07
N MET A 81 -0.51 17.90 11.94
CA MET A 81 -1.35 18.16 10.78
C MET A 81 -0.45 18.57 9.63
N GLU A 82 -0.12 17.62 8.76
CA GLU A 82 0.73 17.84 7.60
C GLU A 82 -0.01 18.65 6.52
N TRP A 83 0.70 19.12 5.49
CA TRP A 83 0.10 19.79 4.32
C TRP A 83 -0.52 21.17 4.58
N LEU A 84 -0.13 21.84 5.67
CA LEU A 84 -0.49 23.23 5.94
C LEU A 84 0.37 24.18 5.12
N LEU A 85 -0.24 24.88 4.17
CA LEU A 85 0.44 25.85 3.32
C LEU A 85 0.89 27.08 4.13
N HIS A 86 2.19 27.42 4.05
CA HIS A 86 2.83 28.71 4.34
C HIS A 86 2.62 29.44 5.70
N GLU A 87 1.80 28.93 6.61
CA GLU A 87 1.76 29.45 7.98
C GLU A 87 2.83 28.73 8.80
N ILE A 88 3.83 29.46 9.30
CA ILE A 88 5.10 28.99 9.92
C ILE A 88 4.87 28.31 11.29
N ARG A 89 3.73 27.63 11.50
CA ARG A 89 3.38 26.96 12.75
C ARG A 89 2.80 25.58 12.45
N PRO A 90 3.52 24.50 12.82
CA PRO A 90 2.92 23.17 12.84
C PRO A 90 1.66 23.21 13.69
N ARG A 91 0.54 22.74 13.14
CA ARG A 91 -0.64 22.44 13.95
C ARG A 91 -0.57 20.97 14.35
N TYR A 92 -1.11 20.68 15.52
CA TYR A 92 -1.15 19.34 16.07
C TYR A 92 -2.61 18.94 16.27
N ASN A 93 -2.91 17.70 15.95
CA ASN A 93 -4.16 17.10 16.39
C ASN A 93 -4.08 16.91 17.91
N THR A 94 -4.99 17.54 18.64
CA THR A 94 -5.02 17.52 20.12
C THR A 94 -5.90 16.40 20.68
N THR A 95 -6.34 15.47 19.84
CA THR A 95 -7.03 14.26 20.29
C THR A 95 -6.09 13.43 21.18
N ASP A 96 -6.68 12.58 22.01
CA ASP A 96 -5.93 11.72 22.91
C ASP A 96 -5.05 10.72 22.14
N TRP A 97 -3.80 11.11 21.94
CA TRP A 97 -2.70 10.34 21.37
C TRP A 97 -2.34 9.04 22.13
N THR A 98 -2.93 8.78 23.30
CA THR A 98 -2.77 7.50 24.02
C THR A 98 -3.84 6.49 23.64
N GLN A 99 -4.88 6.91 22.89
CA GLN A 99 -5.88 5.99 22.41
C GLN A 99 -5.25 4.97 21.45
N PRO A 100 -5.58 3.68 21.60
CA PRO A 100 -5.14 2.68 20.65
C PRO A 100 -5.76 2.95 19.27
N PRO A 101 -5.14 2.45 18.19
CA PRO A 101 -5.75 2.45 16.87
C PRO A 101 -7.16 1.85 16.89
N GLN A 102 -8.05 2.42 16.07
CA GLN A 102 -9.45 2.01 15.96
C GLN A 102 -9.75 1.59 14.52
N PRO A 103 -10.68 0.63 14.28
CA PRO A 103 -11.03 0.23 12.92
C PRO A 103 -11.48 1.40 12.04
N ALA A 104 -10.95 1.50 10.83
CA ALA A 104 -11.38 2.48 9.83
C ALA A 104 -12.53 1.90 8.98
N THR A 105 -13.70 1.68 9.59
CA THR A 105 -14.79 0.85 9.03
C THR A 105 -15.33 1.29 7.66
N ASN A 106 -15.26 2.57 7.34
CA ASN A 106 -15.71 3.12 6.05
C ASN A 106 -14.53 3.43 5.11
N THR A 107 -13.41 2.72 5.28
CA THR A 107 -12.18 2.92 4.50
C THR A 107 -11.77 1.62 3.84
N THR A 108 -11.49 1.69 2.54
CA THR A 108 -10.96 0.57 1.76
C THR A 108 -9.69 0.98 1.03
N LEU A 109 -8.78 0.03 0.90
CA LEU A 109 -7.56 0.17 0.10
C LEU A 109 -7.43 -1.04 -0.80
N GLU A 110 -7.38 -0.79 -2.11
CA GLU A 110 -7.09 -1.81 -3.12
C GLU A 110 -5.69 -1.56 -3.68
N LEU A 111 -4.88 -2.62 -3.81
CA LEU A 111 -3.65 -2.61 -4.57
C LEU A 111 -3.80 -3.54 -5.78
N ALA A 112 -3.79 -2.96 -6.98
CA ALA A 112 -3.78 -3.70 -8.24
C ALA A 112 -2.37 -3.68 -8.83
N VAL A 113 -1.88 -4.84 -9.27
CA VAL A 113 -0.58 -5.03 -9.91
C VAL A 113 -0.79 -5.77 -11.22
N THR A 114 -0.29 -5.20 -12.32
CA THR A 114 -0.44 -5.77 -13.66
C THR A 114 0.92 -6.01 -14.31
N PRO A 115 1.14 -7.15 -14.99
CA PRO A 115 2.37 -7.41 -15.70
C PRO A 115 2.48 -6.49 -16.92
N LEU A 116 3.69 -6.00 -17.18
CA LEU A 116 4.00 -5.08 -18.27
C LEU A 116 5.23 -5.58 -19.03
N SER A 117 5.15 -5.56 -20.36
CA SER A 117 6.30 -5.75 -21.22
C SER A 117 6.45 -4.52 -22.12
N ARG A 118 7.67 -3.99 -22.22
CA ARG A 118 7.95 -2.80 -23.03
C ARG A 118 9.23 -2.98 -23.83
N THR A 119 9.15 -2.72 -25.13
CA THR A 119 10.32 -2.67 -25.99
C THR A 119 10.91 -1.26 -26.03
N ILE A 120 12.18 -1.12 -25.67
CA ILE A 120 12.94 0.14 -25.71
C ILE A 120 14.25 -0.13 -26.43
N GLY A 121 14.51 0.58 -27.53
CA GLY A 121 15.76 0.44 -28.29
C GLY A 121 16.03 -0.97 -28.81
N GLY A 122 14.98 -1.74 -29.16
CA GLY A 122 15.10 -3.13 -29.61
C GLY A 122 15.25 -4.18 -28.49
N HIS A 123 15.31 -3.74 -27.23
CA HIS A 123 15.33 -4.63 -26.07
C HIS A 123 13.96 -4.69 -25.41
N THR A 124 13.50 -5.88 -25.06
CA THR A 124 12.25 -6.08 -24.31
C THR A 124 12.55 -6.11 -22.82
N ALA A 125 11.99 -5.16 -22.08
CA ALA A 125 11.99 -5.14 -20.62
C ALA A 125 10.69 -5.78 -20.11
N GLN A 126 10.81 -6.64 -19.10
CA GLN A 126 9.69 -7.18 -18.33
C GLN A 126 9.63 -6.46 -16.98
N GLY A 127 8.42 -6.15 -16.54
CA GLY A 127 8.17 -5.49 -15.27
C GLY A 127 6.68 -5.48 -14.99
N PHE A 128 6.25 -4.61 -14.09
CA PHE A 128 4.86 -4.49 -13.69
C PHE A 128 4.51 -3.02 -13.48
N SER A 129 3.22 -2.72 -13.56
CA SER A 129 2.67 -1.48 -13.02
C SER A 129 1.87 -1.80 -11.77
N TYR A 130 1.71 -0.81 -10.89
CA TYR A 130 0.88 -0.96 -9.70
C TYR A 130 0.12 0.33 -9.44
N GLN A 131 -1.07 0.18 -8.87
CA GLN A 131 -1.94 1.28 -8.50
C GLN A 131 -2.59 0.99 -7.15
N TYR A 132 -2.55 1.98 -6.27
CA TYR A 132 -3.38 2.00 -5.07
C TYR A 132 -4.66 2.78 -5.38
N THR A 133 -5.81 2.19 -5.06
CA THR A 133 -7.11 2.87 -5.06
C THR A 133 -7.58 2.98 -3.63
N TYR A 134 -7.71 4.23 -3.17
CA TYR A 134 -8.12 4.55 -1.81
C TYR A 134 -9.52 5.14 -1.82
N HIS A 135 -10.39 4.65 -0.94
CA HIS A 135 -11.70 5.22 -0.70
C HIS A 135 -11.97 5.34 0.80
N SER A 136 -12.47 6.49 1.24
CA SER A 136 -12.97 6.66 2.60
C SER A 136 -14.02 7.75 2.65
N ASP A 137 -15.12 7.49 3.37
CA ASP A 137 -16.17 8.48 3.63
C ASP A 137 -15.76 9.45 4.76
N ASP A 138 -14.89 8.99 5.67
CA ASP A 138 -14.58 9.68 6.92
C ASP A 138 -13.15 10.22 6.99
N ILE A 139 -12.22 9.69 6.18
CA ILE A 139 -10.78 9.98 6.25
C ILE A 139 -10.29 10.48 4.88
N PRO A 140 -10.57 11.73 4.50
CA PRO A 140 -10.15 12.24 3.20
C PRO A 140 -8.62 12.44 3.16
N VAL A 141 -7.94 11.88 2.14
CA VAL A 141 -6.50 12.09 1.93
C VAL A 141 -6.22 13.39 1.17
N TYR A 142 -7.11 13.78 0.26
CA TYR A 142 -7.12 15.07 -0.42
C TYR A 142 -8.54 15.65 -0.43
N LYS A 143 -8.67 16.97 -0.50
CA LYS A 143 -9.94 17.70 -0.70
C LYS A 143 -9.91 18.45 -2.01
#